data_AF-A0A4Z2H620-F1
#
_entry.id   AF-A0A4Z2H620-F1
#
_cell.length_a   1.000
_cell.length_b   1.000
_cell.length_c   1.000
_cell.angle_alpha   90.00
_cell.angle_beta   90.00
_cell.angle_gamma   90.00
#
_symmetry.space_group_name_H-M   'P 1'
#
loop_
_entity.id
_entity.type
_entity.pdbx_description
1 polymer ?
#
loop_
_entity_poly.entity_id
_entity_poly.type
_entity_poly.pdbx_seq_one_letter_code
_entity_poly.pdbx_strand_id
1 'polypeptide(L)'
;MTVKRSSCYALTSTYSNTATLSAPLHRSIVGLYMSVVLVVGKFVREFFNGISRSIMFEELPCVDRVLKLCTDIFVVRETGEMELEETLFEKLIFLYRSPETMVKMTRDKDS
;
A
#
# COMPACT_ATOMS: atom_id res chain seq x y z
N MET A 1 67.76 -22.16 -1.08
CA MET A 1 66.83 -21.18 -0.45
C MET A 1 65.72 -20.68 -1.39
N THR A 2 65.48 -21.31 -2.55
CA THR A 2 64.54 -20.84 -3.59
C THR A 2 63.13 -21.46 -3.52
N VAL A 3 62.97 -22.60 -2.86
CA VAL A 3 61.68 -23.33 -2.80
C VAL A 3 60.62 -22.60 -1.96
N LYS A 4 61.04 -21.86 -0.92
CA LYS A 4 60.11 -21.13 -0.03
C LYS A 4 59.43 -19.95 -0.71
N ARG A 5 60.09 -19.30 -1.68
CA ARG A 5 59.52 -18.18 -2.43
C ARG A 5 58.43 -18.64 -3.41
N SER A 6 58.66 -19.69 -4.19
CA SER A 6 57.66 -20.20 -5.16
C SER A 6 56.36 -20.68 -4.50
N SER A 7 56.44 -21.30 -3.32
CA SER A 7 55.25 -21.71 -2.57
C SER A 7 54.41 -20.53 -2.08
N CYS A 8 55.05 -19.41 -1.69
CA CYS A 8 54.33 -18.21 -1.29
C CYS A 8 53.60 -17.57 -2.47
N TYR A 9 54.21 -17.47 -3.66
CA TYR A 9 53.55 -16.92 -4.86
C TYR A 9 52.37 -17.79 -5.32
N ALA A 10 52.49 -19.12 -5.22
CA ALA A 10 51.39 -20.03 -5.53
C ALA A 10 50.20 -19.85 -4.56
N LEU A 11 50.47 -19.70 -3.25
CA LEU A 11 49.44 -19.47 -2.23
C LEU A 11 48.75 -18.11 -2.39
N THR A 12 49.47 -17.03 -2.71
CA THR A 12 48.84 -15.73 -3.00
C THR A 12 48.04 -15.77 -4.30
N SER A 13 48.49 -16.48 -5.33
CA SER A 13 47.74 -16.66 -6.58
C SER A 13 46.45 -17.46 -6.38
N THR A 14 46.47 -18.55 -5.61
CA THR A 14 45.24 -19.30 -5.29
C THR A 14 44.28 -18.50 -4.42
N TYR A 15 44.77 -17.76 -3.43
CA TYR A 15 43.93 -16.91 -2.56
C TYR A 15 43.25 -15.77 -3.34
N SER A 16 44.01 -15.08 -4.21
CA SER A 16 43.48 -14.02 -5.05
C SER A 16 42.47 -14.55 -6.07
N ASN A 17 42.69 -15.71 -6.69
CA ASN A 17 41.73 -16.35 -7.59
C ASN A 17 40.46 -16.86 -6.87
N THR A 18 40.54 -17.37 -5.64
CA THR A 18 39.36 -17.76 -4.86
C THR A 18 38.59 -16.55 -4.31
N ALA A 19 39.30 -15.47 -3.98
CA ALA A 19 38.67 -14.22 -3.56
C ALA A 19 37.97 -13.54 -4.74
N THR A 20 38.53 -13.57 -5.95
CA THR A 20 37.85 -13.07 -7.17
C THR A 20 36.78 -14.00 -7.72
N LEU A 21 36.80 -15.32 -7.45
CA LEU A 21 35.70 -16.23 -7.82
C LEU A 21 34.52 -16.19 -6.83
N SER A 22 34.78 -16.03 -5.53
CA SER A 22 33.73 -15.89 -4.50
C SER A 22 33.19 -14.47 -4.38
N ALA A 23 33.99 -13.46 -4.74
CA ALA A 23 33.62 -12.04 -4.79
C ALA A 23 32.35 -11.69 -5.62
N PRO A 24 32.18 -12.26 -6.83
CA PRO A 24 30.99 -12.00 -7.64
C PRO A 24 29.78 -12.81 -7.17
N LEU A 25 29.98 -14.06 -6.72
CA LEU A 25 28.89 -14.94 -6.28
C LEU A 25 28.19 -14.40 -5.03
N HIS A 26 28.96 -13.88 -4.07
CA HIS A 26 28.39 -13.28 -2.87
C HIS A 26 27.63 -11.98 -3.17
N ARG A 27 27.99 -11.27 -4.25
CA ARG A 27 27.38 -9.98 -4.61
C ARG A 27 26.01 -10.20 -5.25
N SER A 28 25.88 -11.24 -6.06
CA SER A 28 24.62 -11.63 -6.68
C SER A 28 23.58 -12.12 -5.67
N ILE A 29 23.97 -12.95 -4.69
CA ILE A 29 23.03 -13.46 -3.67
C ILE A 29 22.55 -12.34 -2.74
N VAL A 30 23.46 -11.44 -2.32
CA VAL A 30 23.11 -10.29 -1.48
C VAL A 30 22.25 -9.30 -2.26
N GLY A 31 22.54 -9.06 -3.54
CA GLY A 31 21.70 -8.22 -4.40
C GLY A 31 20.29 -8.78 -4.58
N LEU A 32 20.14 -10.10 -4.75
CA LEU A 32 18.84 -10.77 -4.86
C LEU A 32 18.07 -10.72 -3.53
N TYR A 33 18.75 -10.88 -2.39
CA TYR A 33 18.13 -10.71 -1.08
C TYR A 33 17.63 -9.28 -0.88
N MET A 34 18.46 -8.28 -1.18
CA MET A 34 18.08 -6.87 -1.05
C MET A 34 16.95 -6.48 -2.00
N SER A 35 16.89 -7.01 -3.23
CA SER A 35 15.79 -6.70 -4.16
C SER A 35 14.46 -7.27 -3.67
N VAL A 36 14.44 -8.52 -3.20
CA VAL A 36 13.23 -9.15 -2.64
C VAL A 36 12.77 -8.40 -1.40
N VAL A 37 13.68 -8.06 -0.49
CA VAL A 37 13.36 -7.29 0.74
C VAL A 37 12.83 -5.91 0.40
N LEU A 38 13.40 -5.22 -0.60
CA LEU A 38 12.90 -3.92 -1.05
C LEU A 38 11.53 -4.03 -1.71
N VAL A 39 11.26 -5.08 -2.50
CA VAL A 39 9.94 -5.32 -3.09
C VAL A 39 8.90 -5.59 -2.00
N VAL A 40 9.21 -6.43 -1.02
CA VAL A 40 8.33 -6.69 0.13
C VAL A 40 8.14 -5.41 0.96
N GLY A 41 9.19 -4.63 1.21
CA GLY A 41 9.09 -3.35 1.92
C GLY A 41 8.26 -2.31 1.18
N LYS A 42 8.38 -2.23 -0.15
CA LYS A 42 7.54 -1.37 -0.98
C LYS A 42 6.10 -1.86 -0.99
N PHE A 43 5.88 -3.16 -1.17
CA PHE A 43 4.55 -3.76 -1.12
C PHE A 43 3.88 -3.47 0.23
N VAL A 44 4.53 -3.81 1.34
CA VAL A 44 4.03 -3.53 2.68
C VAL A 44 3.77 -2.03 2.89
N ARG A 45 4.66 -1.14 2.42
CA ARG A 45 4.44 0.33 2.50
C ARG A 45 3.31 0.82 1.59
N GLU A 46 3.14 0.25 0.40
CA GLU A 46 2.04 0.55 -0.53
C GLU A 46 0.70 0.08 0.04
N PHE A 47 0.69 -1.08 0.72
CA PHE A 47 -0.46 -1.58 1.46
C PHE A 47 -0.76 -0.71 2.67
N PHE A 48 0.24 -0.28 3.45
CA PHE A 48 0.01 0.64 4.58
C PHE A 48 -0.40 2.04 4.12
N ASN A 49 0.11 2.55 2.99
CA ASN A 49 -0.36 3.80 2.39
C ASN A 49 -1.76 3.65 1.77
N GLY A 50 -2.07 2.48 1.20
CA GLY A 50 -3.42 2.11 0.74
C GLY A 50 -4.40 2.02 1.90
N ILE A 51 -3.95 1.46 3.03
CA ILE A 51 -4.68 1.40 4.30
C ILE A 51 -4.74 2.79 4.95
N SER A 52 -3.79 3.70 4.74
CA SER A 52 -3.91 5.10 5.21
C SER A 52 -5.09 5.82 4.54
N ARG A 53 -5.41 5.44 3.29
CA ARG A 53 -6.63 5.87 2.61
C ARG A 53 -7.88 5.13 3.11
N SER A 54 -7.75 3.93 3.66
CA SER A 54 -8.84 3.19 4.32
C SER A 54 -8.98 3.52 5.80
N ILE A 55 -8.00 4.11 6.47
CA ILE A 55 -8.07 4.62 7.86
C ILE A 55 -9.07 5.78 7.89
N MET A 56 -9.09 6.59 6.82
CA MET A 56 -10.12 7.59 6.56
C MET A 56 -11.52 6.98 6.41
N PHE A 57 -11.67 5.66 6.21
CA PHE A 57 -12.95 4.95 6.14
C PHE A 57 -13.21 4.01 7.34
N GLU A 58 -12.18 3.60 8.07
CA GLU A 58 -12.26 2.76 9.28
C GLU A 58 -12.55 3.59 10.55
N GLU A 59 -12.17 4.88 10.57
CA GLU A 59 -12.49 5.80 11.68
C GLU A 59 -13.80 6.60 11.47
N LEU A 60 -14.69 6.22 10.53
CA LEU A 60 -16.05 6.79 10.51
C LEU A 60 -16.95 6.00 11.48
N PRO A 61 -17.28 6.54 12.68
CA PRO A 61 -18.26 5.90 13.53
C PRO A 61 -19.64 6.01 12.86
N CYS A 62 -20.17 4.91 12.30
CA CYS A 62 -21.51 4.77 11.70
C CYS A 62 -21.71 5.34 10.28
N VAL A 63 -21.37 4.55 9.25
CA VAL A 63 -21.68 4.82 7.82
C VAL A 63 -23.18 4.63 7.47
N ASP A 64 -24.03 4.25 8.43
CA ASP A 64 -25.46 3.96 8.25
C ASP A 64 -26.24 5.04 7.48
N ARG A 65 -25.90 6.32 7.70
CA ARG A 65 -26.65 7.44 7.13
C ARG A 65 -26.42 7.59 5.63
N VAL A 66 -25.20 7.35 5.17
CA VAL A 66 -24.85 7.31 3.73
C VAL A 66 -25.44 6.05 3.10
N LEU A 67 -25.37 4.91 3.79
CA LEU A 67 -25.98 3.66 3.33
C LEU A 67 -27.50 3.79 3.15
N LYS A 68 -28.16 4.48 4.09
CA LYS A 68 -29.59 4.77 4.03
C LYS A 68 -29.94 5.68 2.85
N LEU A 69 -29.13 6.71 2.58
CA LEU A 69 -29.29 7.57 1.38
C LEU A 69 -29.17 6.77 0.07
N CYS A 70 -28.18 5.89 -0.04
CA CYS A 70 -28.03 5.02 -1.21
C CYS A 70 -29.22 4.06 -1.38
N THR A 71 -29.75 3.55 -0.26
CA THR A 71 -30.94 2.68 -0.27
C THR A 71 -32.19 3.45 -0.67
N ASP A 72 -32.35 4.68 -0.20
CA ASP A 72 -33.48 5.57 -0.54
C ASP A 72 -33.48 5.90 -2.04
N ILE A 73 -32.31 6.20 -2.62
CA ILE A 73 -32.16 6.38 -4.08
C ILE A 73 -32.58 5.12 -4.85
N PHE A 74 -32.24 3.93 -4.33
CA PHE A 74 -32.66 2.68 -4.96
C PHE A 74 -34.17 2.50 -4.93
N VAL A 75 -34.83 2.82 -3.81
CA VAL A 75 -36.29 2.76 -3.68
C VAL A 75 -36.99 3.78 -4.58
N VAL A 76 -36.49 5.02 -4.65
CA VAL A 76 -37.07 6.07 -5.51
C VAL A 76 -36.96 5.70 -7.00
N ARG A 77 -35.90 5.00 -7.39
CA ARG A 77 -35.76 4.45 -8.74
C ARG A 77 -36.77 3.35 -9.05
N GLU A 78 -37.20 2.58 -8.05
CA GLU A 78 -38.26 1.58 -8.20
C GLU A 78 -39.67 2.22 -8.25
N THR A 79 -39.88 3.34 -7.55
CA THR A 79 -41.16 4.07 -7.57
C THR A 79 -41.31 5.00 -8.77
N GLY A 80 -40.21 5.38 -9.43
CA GLY A 80 -40.22 6.20 -10.65
C GLY A 80 -40.46 7.69 -10.42
N GLU A 81 -40.29 8.18 -9.18
CA GLU A 81 -40.42 9.61 -8.86
C GLU A 81 -39.13 10.37 -9.17
N MET A 82 -39.01 10.84 -10.42
CA MET A 82 -37.77 11.42 -10.96
C MET A 82 -37.32 12.73 -10.29
N GLU A 83 -38.25 13.57 -9.82
CA GLU A 83 -37.90 14.83 -9.13
C GLU A 83 -37.23 14.56 -7.77
N LEU A 84 -37.68 13.52 -7.07
CA LEU A 84 -37.12 13.11 -5.79
C LEU A 84 -35.73 12.49 -5.99
N GLU A 85 -35.55 11.67 -7.03
CA GLU A 85 -34.25 11.08 -7.36
C GLU A 85 -33.17 12.14 -7.55
N GLU A 86 -33.46 13.20 -8.32
CA GLU A 86 -32.51 14.25 -8.65
C GLU A 86 -32.05 15.02 -7.39
N THR A 87 -32.98 15.35 -6.49
CA THR A 87 -32.66 16.05 -5.24
C THR A 87 -31.85 15.18 -4.25
N LEU A 88 -32.08 13.87 -4.23
CA LEU A 88 -31.31 12.91 -3.43
C LEU A 88 -29.88 12.74 -4.00
N PHE A 89 -29.75 12.71 -5.32
CA PHE A 89 -28.47 12.61 -6.00
C PHE A 89 -27.58 13.84 -5.80
N GLU A 90 -28.17 15.04 -5.84
CA GLU A 90 -27.44 16.29 -5.60
C GLU A 90 -26.83 16.31 -4.20
N LYS A 91 -27.59 15.90 -3.19
CA LYS A 91 -27.11 15.77 -1.79
C LYS A 91 -25.97 14.77 -1.67
N LEU A 92 -26.05 13.63 -2.36
CA LEU A 92 -25.00 12.62 -2.36
C LEU A 92 -23.70 13.17 -2.97
N ILE A 93 -23.78 13.82 -4.13
CA ILE A 93 -22.62 14.39 -4.82
C ILE A 93 -21.96 15.50 -3.97
N PHE A 94 -22.77 16.38 -3.37
CA PHE A 94 -22.26 17.43 -2.49
C PHE A 94 -21.52 16.85 -1.28
N LEU A 95 -22.07 15.79 -0.67
CA LEU A 95 -21.45 15.09 0.45
C LEU A 95 -20.09 14.48 0.08
N TYR A 96 -19.98 13.85 -1.10
CA TYR A 96 -18.72 13.27 -1.60
C TYR A 96 -17.67 14.32 -1.99
N ARG A 97 -18.08 15.55 -2.31
CA ARG A 97 -17.17 16.65 -2.67
C ARG A 97 -16.49 17.30 -1.45
N SER A 98 -17.09 17.19 -0.25
CA SER A 98 -16.55 17.77 0.98
C SER A 98 -16.36 16.70 2.07
N PRO A 99 -15.14 16.18 2.26
CA PRO A 99 -14.87 15.20 3.32
C PRO A 99 -15.12 15.78 4.73
N GLU A 100 -15.07 17.10 4.89
CA GLU A 100 -15.38 17.80 6.16
C GLU A 100 -16.86 17.68 6.56
N THR A 101 -17.76 17.72 5.57
CA THR A 101 -19.21 17.59 5.81
C THR A 101 -19.57 16.12 6.05
N MET A 102 -18.92 15.20 5.34
CA MET A 102 -19.11 13.76 5.50
C MET A 102 -18.74 13.29 6.92
N VAL A 103 -17.64 13.80 7.49
CA VAL A 103 -17.21 13.47 8.86
C VAL A 103 -18.17 14.03 9.91
N LYS A 104 -18.68 15.27 9.76
CA LYS A 104 -19.69 15.84 10.68
C LYS A 104 -21.00 15.04 10.66
N MET A 105 -21.49 14.73 9.45
CA MET A 105 -22.74 13.99 9.24
C MET A 105 -22.74 12.58 9.88
N THR A 106 -21.54 12.03 10.05
CA THR A 106 -21.29 10.69 10.63
C THR A 106 -21.12 10.74 12.15
N ARG A 107 -20.63 11.85 12.72
CA ARG A 107 -20.47 12.04 14.19
C ARG A 107 -21.75 12.43 14.92
N ASP A 108 -22.76 12.97 14.24
CA ASP A 108 -24.00 13.47 14.87
C ASP A 108 -24.99 12.35 15.34
N LYS A 109 -24.54 11.10 15.54
CA LYS A 109 -25.40 10.00 16.05
C LYS A 109 -25.33 9.78 17.57
N ASP A 110 -24.66 10.66 18.32
CA ASP A 110 -24.72 10.66 19.78
C ASP A 110 -25.92 11.51 20.24
N SER A 111 -27.11 10.91 20.29
CA SER A 111 -28.28 11.39 21.04
C SER A 111 -28.88 10.24 21.83
#